data_AF-A0AAV3QQ02-F1
#
_entry.id   AF-A0AAV3QQ02-F1
#
_cell.length_a   1.000
_cell.length_b   1.000
_cell.length_c   1.000
_cell.angle_alpha   90.00
_cell.angle_beta   90.00
_cell.angle_gamma   90.00
#
_symmetry.space_group_name_H-M   'P 1'
#
loop_
_entity.id
_entity.type
_entity.pdbx_description
1 polymer ?
#
loop_
_entity_poly.entity_id
_entity_poly.type
_entity_poly.pdbx_seq_one_letter_code
_entity_poly.pdbx_strand_id
1 'polypeptide(L)' 'MEMDASRRILVILFGILGLFISSIVAEDDLVMSPSKLRMFVDELLHIPRVKGYSFKNGIPVPKSLKIGMFSKKWVKL' A
#
# COMPACT_ATOMS: atom_id res chain seq x y z
N MET A 1 22.28 -22.89 49.09
CA MET A 1 21.78 -23.95 48.18
C MET A 1 22.78 -24.06 47.05
N GLU A 2 23.73 -24.96 47.19
CA GLU A 2 24.83 -25.14 46.24
C GLU A 2 24.26 -25.79 44.98
N MET A 3 24.45 -25.14 43.83
CA MET A 3 23.89 -25.64 42.57
C MET A 3 24.85 -26.68 41.99
N ASP A 4 24.46 -27.95 42.02
CA ASP A 4 25.24 -29.08 41.48
C ASP A 4 25.65 -28.84 40.03
N ALA A 5 26.84 -29.33 39.63
CA ALA A 5 27.39 -29.11 38.29
C ALA A 5 26.40 -29.45 37.15
N SER A 6 25.63 -30.54 37.32
CA SER A 6 24.60 -30.97 36.38
C SER A 6 23.48 -29.95 36.21
N ARG A 7 23.09 -29.24 37.27
CA ARG A 7 22.05 -28.20 37.22
C ARG A 7 22.53 -26.95 36.49
N ARG A 8 23.82 -26.62 36.62
CA ARG A 8 24.45 -25.49 35.90
C ARG A 8 24.49 -25.76 34.40
N ILE A 9 24.88 -26.97 34.01
CA ILE A 9 24.93 -27.40 32.60
C ILE A 9 23.53 -27.34 31.97
N LEU A 10 22.51 -27.78 32.69
CA LEU A 10 21.13 -27.79 32.20
C LEU A 10 20.60 -26.37 31.95
N VAL A 11 20.89 -25.42 32.84
CA VAL A 11 20.52 -24.01 32.66
C VAL A 11 21.22 -23.39 31.45
N ILE A 12 22.51 -23.70 31.25
CA ILE A 12 23.27 -23.21 30.09
C ILE A 12 22.70 -23.76 28.79
N LEU A 13 22.38 -25.07 28.74
CA LEU A 13 21.77 -25.69 27.57
C LEU A 13 20.39 -25.08 27.24
N PHE A 14 19.59 -24.81 28.27
CA PHE A 14 18.27 -24.19 28.08
C PHE A 14 18.39 -22.75 27.57
N GLY A 15 19.38 -22.00 28.05
CA GLY A 15 19.69 -20.65 27.54
C GLY A 15 20.16 -20.66 26.08
N ILE A 16 21.04 -21.60 25.70
CA ILE A 16 21.51 -21.76 24.32
C ILE A 16 20.35 -22.16 23.40
N LEU A 17 19.48 -23.06 23.85
CA LEU A 17 18.30 -23.46 23.09
C LEU A 17 17.35 -22.27 22.88
N GLY A 18 17.12 -21.46 23.92
CA GLY A 18 16.31 -20.25 23.81
C GLY A 18 16.87 -19.25 22.78
N LEU A 19 18.19 -19.04 22.77
CA LEU A 19 18.85 -18.18 21.78
C LEU A 19 18.70 -18.71 20.34
N PHE A 20 18.78 -20.04 20.17
CA PHE A 20 18.58 -20.68 18.87
C PHE A 20 17.14 -20.52 18.36
N ILE A 21 16.14 -20.71 19.23
CA ILE A 21 14.74 -20.55 18.85
C ILE A 21 14.41 -19.09 18.50
N SER A 22 14.92 -18.11 19.24
CA SER A 22 14.74 -16.69 18.90
C SER A 22 15.31 -16.29 17.54
N SER A 23 16.38 -16.96 17.09
CA SER A 23 16.98 -16.71 15.77
C SER A 23 16.14 -17.29 14.63
N ILE A 24 15.36 -18.35 14.89
CA ILE A 24 14.47 -18.99 13.91
C ILE A 24 13.13 -18.26 13.81
N VAL A 25 12.65 -17.67 14.91
CA VAL A 25 11.39 -16.90 14.98
C VAL A 25 11.60 -15.42 14.63
N ALA A 26 12.77 -15.03 14.14
CA ALA A 26 12.96 -13.74 13.50
C ALA A 26 12.17 -13.71 12.19
N GLU A 27 10.92 -13.26 12.26
CA GLU A 27 10.01 -13.19 11.13
C GLU A 27 10.52 -12.21 10.06
N ASP A 28 10.97 -12.75 8.92
CA ASP A 28 11.06 -12.01 7.65
C ASP A 28 9.68 -11.48 7.17
N ASP A 29 8.60 -11.86 7.85
CA ASP A 29 7.21 -11.42 7.59
C ASP A 29 6.89 -10.00 8.12
N LEU A 30 7.83 -9.34 8.81
CA LEU A 30 7.68 -7.93 9.23
C LEU A 30 7.60 -6.95 8.05
N VAL A 31 8.02 -7.39 6.86
CA VAL A 31 7.83 -6.62 5.62
C VAL A 31 6.63 -7.20 4.88
N MET A 32 5.44 -6.73 5.27
CA MET A 32 4.20 -7.08 4.59
C MET A 32 4.34 -6.82 3.08
N SER A 33 4.35 -7.89 2.28
CA SER A 33 4.58 -7.76 0.84
C SER A 33 3.51 -6.85 0.23
N PRO A 34 3.85 -5.95 -0.71
CA PRO A 34 2.88 -5.04 -1.31
C PRO A 34 1.66 -5.73 -1.93
N SER A 35 1.83 -6.98 -2.37
CA SER A 35 0.76 -7.86 -2.87
C SER A 35 -0.31 -8.25 -1.83
N LYS A 36 0.00 -8.17 -0.53
CA LYS A 36 -0.92 -8.45 0.59
C LYS A 36 -1.75 -7.21 0.96
N LEU A 37 -1.46 -6.03 0.40
CA LEU A 37 -2.22 -4.80 0.65
C LEU A 37 -3.52 -4.80 -0.16
N ARG A 38 -4.66 -4.63 0.53
CA ARG A 38 -5.96 -4.44 -0.12
C ARG A 38 -5.97 -3.09 -0.85
N MET A 39 -6.00 -3.12 -2.18
CA MET A 39 -6.13 -1.89 -2.97
C MET A 39 -7.59 -1.45 -3.02
N PHE A 40 -7.87 -0.28 -2.45
CA PHE A 40 -9.16 0.39 -2.60
C PHE A 40 -9.11 1.23 -3.88
N VAL A 41 -9.45 0.61 -5.01
CA VAL A 41 -9.68 1.34 -6.26
C VAL A 41 -11.19 1.43 -6.44
N ASP A 42 -11.74 2.61 -6.15
CA ASP A 42 -13.11 2.91 -6.55
C ASP A 42 -13.21 2.87 -8.08
N GLU A 43 -14.36 2.45 -8.60
CA GLU A 43 -14.60 2.49 -10.04
C GLU A 43 -14.42 3.92 -10.55
N LEU A 44 -13.56 4.08 -11.55
CA LEU A 44 -13.38 5.35 -12.24
C LEU A 44 -14.71 5.79 -12.85
N LEU A 45 -15.34 6.80 -12.25
CA LEU A 45 -16.53 7.44 -12.79
C LEU A 45 -16.28 7.88 -14.23
N HIS A 46 -17.32 7.82 -15.07
CA HIS A 46 -17.22 8.20 -16.47
C HIS A 46 -16.78 9.66 -16.62
N ILE A 47 -15.53 9.88 -17.05
CA ILE A 47 -14.99 11.23 -17.26
C ILE A 47 -15.55 11.77 -18.59
N PRO A 48 -16.24 12.92 -18.57
CA PRO A 48 -16.74 13.53 -19.80
C PRO A 48 -15.57 13.95 -20.70
N ARG A 49 -15.60 13.50 -21.95
CA ARG A 49 -14.58 13.82 -22.96
C ARG A 49 -15.02 15.00 -23.81
N VAL A 50 -14.07 15.85 -24.19
CA VAL A 50 -14.30 17.00 -25.08
C VAL A 50 -13.32 16.97 -26.25
N LYS A 51 -13.75 17.44 -27.44
CA LYS A 51 -12.88 17.57 -28.61
C LYS A 51 -11.91 18.74 -28.40
N GLY A 52 -10.60 18.47 -28.51
CA GLY A 52 -9.53 19.48 -28.43
C GLY A 52 -9.38 20.36 -29.69
N TYR A 53 -10.23 20.15 -30.68
CA TYR A 53 -10.21 20.87 -31.96
C TYR A 53 -11.62 21.24 -32.42
N SER A 54 -11.69 22.19 -33.35
CA SER A 54 -12.89 22.55 -34.10
C SER A 54 -12.56 22.65 -35.59
N PHE A 55 -13.55 22.72 -36.47
CA PHE A 55 -13.32 22.94 -37.90
C PHE A 55 -13.59 24.40 -38.26
N LYS A 56 -12.67 25.02 -39.00
CA LYS A 56 -12.86 26.30 -39.66
C LYS A 56 -12.62 26.10 -41.16
N ASN A 57 -13.67 26.26 -41.98
CA ASN A 57 -13.63 25.99 -43.43
C ASN A 57 -13.12 24.57 -43.76
N GLY A 58 -13.54 23.56 -43.00
CA GLY A 58 -13.11 22.16 -43.18
C GLY A 58 -11.72 21.82 -42.66
N ILE A 59 -10.94 22.81 -42.19
CA ILE A 59 -9.60 22.62 -41.64
C ILE A 59 -9.70 22.48 -40.11
N PRO A 60 -9.11 21.43 -39.49
CA PRO A 60 -9.07 21.30 -38.04
C PRO A 60 -8.16 22.36 -37.43
N VAL A 61 -8.68 23.10 -36.46
CA VAL A 61 -7.95 24.12 -35.70
C VAL A 61 -8.01 23.84 -34.20
N PRO A 62 -6.94 24.12 -33.43
CA PRO A 62 -6.96 23.96 -31.98
C PRO A 62 -8.10 24.74 -31.34
N LYS A 63 -8.79 24.11 -30.37
CA LYS A 63 -9.87 24.75 -29.63
C LYS A 63 -9.36 25.22 -28.27
N SER A 64 -9.59 26.48 -27.93
CA SER A 64 -9.30 27.00 -26.58
C SER A 64 -10.25 26.36 -25.56
N LEU A 65 -9.70 25.68 -24.57
CA LEU A 65 -10.44 25.14 -23.44
C LEU A 65 -10.41 26.15 -22.28
N LYS A 66 -11.57 26.68 -21.91
CA LYS A 66 -11.72 27.49 -20.69
C LYS A 66 -12.27 26.60 -19.58
N ILE A 67 -11.41 26.21 -18.64
CA ILE A 67 -11.81 25.50 -17.43
C ILE A 67 -12.16 26.57 -16.38
N GLY A 68 -13.44 26.67 -16.04
CA GLY A 68 -13.92 27.54 -14.96
C GLY A 68 -14.27 26.73 -13.73
N MET A 69 -14.05 27.29 -12.54
CA MET A 69 -14.59 26.76 -11.30
C MET A 69 -16.00 27.33 -11.11
N PHE A 70 -17.02 26.47 -11.24
CA PHE A 70 -18.42 26.86 -11.03
C PHE A 70 -18.87 26.38 -9.66
N SER A 71 -19.54 27.24 -8.89
CA SER A 71 -20.20 26.81 -7.65
C SER A 71 -21.39 25.94 -8.02
N LYS A 72 -21.27 24.63 -7.79
CA LYS A 72 -22.33 23.65 -8.06
C LYS A 72 -22.69 22.94 -6.77
N LYS A 73 -23.97 22.98 -6.38
CA LYS A 73 -24.52 22.05 -5.40
C LYS A 73 -24.85 20.75 -6.12
N TRP A 74 -24.18 19.67 -5.72
CA TRP A 74 -24.51 18.33 -6.17
C TRP A 74 -25.74 17.85 -5.41
N VAL A 75 -26.83 17.61 -6.12
CA VAL A 75 -27.99 16.94 -5.55
C VAL A 75 -27.66 15.44 -5.52
N LYS A 76 -27.75 14.81 -4.36
CA LYS A 76 -27.75 13.33 -4.29
C LYS A 76 -29.02 12.84 -4.99
N LEU A 77 -28.85 12.02 -6.02
CA LEU A 77 -29.93 11.19 -6.58
C LEU A 77 -30.19 10.00 -5.67
#